data_AF-A0A2V6KKX8-F1
#
_entry.id   AF-A0A2V6KKX8-F1
#
_cell.length_a   1.000
_cell.length_b   1.000
_cell.length_c   1.000
_cell.angle_alpha   90.00
_cell.angle_beta   90.00
_cell.angle_gamma   90.00
#
_symmetry.space_group_name_H-M   'P 1'
#
loop_
_entity.id
_entity.type
_entity.pdbx_description
1 polymer ?
#
loop_
_entity_poly.entity_id
_entity_poly.type
_entity_poly.pdbx_seq_one_letter_code
_entity_poly.pdbx_strand_id
1 'polypeptide(L)'
;MRCSTRVFFRNGSAFHEIKLPELPSPQLPSKAATESDKKTNRRVEAIDWLKTGELVLETQIQNDAWGRAASKITIGFDQENEATIRNVEQQKMSIVDYFLLLPADLFEGPPSVWLRHAQTGGHIYLCEAEAREKNIDEKNGYMSCGGDGAQSSFDVALFRHRDGRPLLALCHAGEPEVEEENSVYSYLSFFELGADGKMHEVEHPMLPKAVRGNSEFVLPRQGRTILVRSPKSKKVLHKFTWNGEQFQEES
;
A
#
# COMPACT_ATOMS: atom_id res chain seq x y z
N MET A 1 23.62 11.74 -7.93
CA MET A 1 24.59 10.63 -7.85
C MET A 1 23.82 9.33 -7.71
N ARG A 2 24.03 8.35 -8.60
CA ARG A 2 23.49 6.99 -8.41
C ARG A 2 24.44 6.26 -7.45
N CYS A 3 24.03 6.04 -6.20
CA CYS A 3 24.76 5.14 -5.31
C CYS A 3 24.65 3.72 -5.86
N SER A 4 25.79 3.11 -6.19
CA SER A 4 25.88 1.67 -6.48
C SER A 4 26.56 1.00 -5.29
N THR A 5 25.95 -0.06 -4.77
CA THR A 5 26.54 -0.86 -3.70
C THR A 5 27.79 -1.57 -4.22
N ARG A 6 28.91 -1.41 -3.51
CA ARG A 6 30.19 -2.06 -3.83
C ARG A 6 30.59 -2.95 -2.66
N VAL A 7 31.04 -4.15 -2.96
CA VAL A 7 31.43 -5.15 -1.95
C VAL A 7 32.92 -5.39 -2.07
N PHE A 8 33.60 -5.47 -0.93
CA PHE A 8 35.04 -5.69 -0.87
C PHE A 8 35.35 -6.84 0.08
N PHE A 9 36.17 -7.80 -0.36
CA PHE A 9 36.74 -8.82 0.50
C PHE A 9 38.22 -8.56 0.72
N ARG A 10 38.68 -8.87 1.93
CA ARG A 10 40.09 -8.73 2.29
C ARG A 10 40.86 -9.97 1.85
N ASN A 11 41.93 -9.77 1.09
CA ASN A 11 42.92 -10.79 0.78
C ASN A 11 44.30 -10.31 1.27
N GLY A 12 44.78 -10.87 2.37
CA GLY A 12 46.01 -10.43 3.03
C GLY A 12 45.95 -8.97 3.50
N SER A 13 46.72 -8.10 2.86
CA SER A 13 46.81 -6.65 3.16
C SER A 13 45.92 -5.78 2.27
N ALA A 14 45.28 -6.34 1.24
CA ALA A 14 44.49 -5.59 0.28
C ALA A 14 42.99 -5.93 0.37
N PHE A 15 42.17 -4.98 -0.07
CA PHE A 15 40.75 -5.20 -0.32
C PHE A 15 40.51 -5.30 -1.82
N HIS A 16 39.87 -6.37 -2.25
CA HIS A 16 39.48 -6.59 -3.64
C HIS A 16 37.99 -6.39 -3.78
N GLU A 17 37.60 -5.58 -4.76
CA GLU A 17 36.20 -5.39 -5.10
C GLU A 17 35.65 -6.66 -5.74
N ILE A 18 34.53 -7.14 -5.22
CA ILE A 18 33.79 -8.26 -5.78
C ILE A 18 32.68 -7.73 -6.66
N LYS A 19 32.62 -8.27 -7.88
CA LYS A 19 31.55 -7.95 -8.82
C LYS A 19 30.27 -8.64 -8.36
N LEU A 20 29.25 -7.84 -8.06
CA LEU A 20 27.92 -8.36 -7.81
C LEU A 20 27.27 -8.84 -9.11
N PRO A 21 26.43 -9.89 -9.07
CA PRO A 21 25.65 -10.31 -10.22
C PRO A 21 24.65 -9.23 -10.61
N GLU A 22 24.09 -9.34 -11.82
CA GLU A 22 23.01 -8.46 -12.24
C GLU A 22 21.78 -8.69 -11.35
N LEU A 23 21.47 -7.68 -10.53
CA LEU A 23 20.38 -7.77 -9.58
C LEU A 23 19.03 -7.60 -10.29
N PRO A 24 18.07 -8.53 -10.12
CA PRO A 24 16.74 -8.39 -10.70
C PRO A 24 16.12 -7.07 -10.25
N SER A 25 15.38 -6.44 -11.15
CA SER A 25 14.62 -5.25 -10.80
C SER A 25 13.27 -5.68 -10.21
N PRO A 26 12.86 -5.10 -9.06
CA PRO A 26 11.53 -5.32 -8.54
C PRO A 26 10.55 -4.81 -9.58
N GLN A 27 9.46 -5.54 -9.81
CA GLN A 27 8.47 -5.13 -10.80
C GLN A 27 7.46 -4.21 -10.12
N LEU A 28 7.30 -3.00 -10.67
CA LEU A 28 6.09 -2.24 -10.43
C LEU A 28 4.91 -3.06 -10.98
N PRO A 29 3.75 -3.03 -10.33
CA PRO A 29 2.51 -3.55 -10.89
C PRO A 29 2.34 -3.04 -12.31
N SER A 30 2.02 -3.96 -13.21
CA SER A 30 2.41 -3.96 -14.63
C SER A 30 2.01 -2.73 -15.46
N LYS A 31 1.20 -1.79 -14.93
CA LYS A 31 0.71 -0.60 -15.65
C LYS A 31 0.60 0.71 -14.85
N ALA A 32 1.37 0.89 -13.77
CA ALA A 32 1.76 2.24 -13.33
C ALA A 32 2.71 2.96 -14.34
N ALA A 33 3.03 2.28 -15.44
CA ALA A 33 3.85 2.76 -16.57
C ALA A 33 3.04 3.41 -17.70
N THR A 34 1.70 3.40 -17.67
CA THR A 34 0.87 3.85 -18.81
C THR A 34 0.33 5.27 -18.72
N GLU A 35 0.62 6.03 -17.66
CA GLU A 35 0.39 7.48 -17.65
C GLU A 35 1.70 8.21 -17.39
N SER A 36 2.29 8.67 -18.49
CA SER A 36 3.53 9.43 -18.66
C SER A 36 4.85 8.64 -18.58
N ASP A 37 5.67 8.80 -19.62
CA ASP A 37 7.07 8.37 -19.78
C ASP A 37 8.01 8.90 -18.67
N LYS A 38 7.82 8.49 -17.41
CA LYS A 38 8.45 9.13 -16.26
C LYS A 38 9.41 8.21 -15.51
N LYS A 39 10.67 8.32 -15.90
CA LYS A 39 11.90 8.12 -15.11
C LYS A 39 11.69 7.40 -13.76
N THR A 40 11.82 6.08 -13.74
CA THR A 40 11.88 5.33 -12.48
C THR A 40 13.24 5.53 -11.82
N ASN A 41 13.25 5.90 -10.54
CA ASN A 41 14.46 5.91 -9.73
C ASN A 41 14.66 4.54 -9.12
N ARG A 42 15.77 3.89 -9.45
CA ARG A 42 16.20 2.64 -8.82
C ARG A 42 17.23 2.94 -7.73
N ARG A 43 17.01 2.36 -6.56
CA ARG A 43 17.91 2.39 -5.41
C ARG A 43 18.29 0.95 -5.04
N VAL A 44 19.55 0.75 -4.69
CA VAL A 44 20.06 -0.53 -4.16
C VAL A 44 20.85 -0.21 -2.91
N GLU A 45 20.58 -0.93 -1.82
CA GLU A 45 21.23 -0.75 -0.53
C GLU A 45 21.60 -2.08 0.09
N ALA A 46 22.73 -2.09 0.81
CA ALA A 46 23.07 -3.19 1.70
C ALA A 46 22.28 -3.04 3.00
N ILE A 47 21.55 -4.09 3.38
CA ILE A 47 20.75 -4.13 4.60
C ILE A 47 21.55 -4.78 5.73
N ASP A 48 22.13 -5.95 5.47
CA ASP A 48 22.73 -6.77 6.53
C ASP A 48 23.70 -7.82 5.97
N TRP A 49 24.57 -8.34 6.84
CA TRP A 49 25.33 -9.57 6.63
C TRP A 49 24.78 -10.67 7.52
N LEU A 50 24.28 -11.74 6.90
CA LEU A 50 23.83 -12.91 7.64
C LEU A 50 25.01 -13.61 8.31
N LYS A 51 24.74 -14.34 9.39
CA LYS A 51 25.77 -15.15 10.09
C LYS A 51 26.41 -16.22 9.19
N THR A 52 25.74 -16.59 8.11
CA THR A 52 26.22 -17.49 7.05
C THR A 52 27.30 -16.86 6.17
N GLY A 53 27.53 -15.55 6.28
CA GLY A 53 28.43 -14.79 5.40
C GLY A 53 27.75 -14.28 4.12
N GLU A 54 26.42 -14.39 4.03
CA GLU A 54 25.64 -13.89 2.89
C GLU A 54 25.28 -12.42 3.10
N LEU A 55 25.28 -11.64 2.00
CA LEU A 55 24.90 -10.23 1.99
C LEU A 55 23.42 -10.10 1.61
N VAL A 56 22.66 -9.36 2.41
CA VAL A 56 21.28 -8.99 2.08
C VAL A 56 21.25 -7.59 1.50
N LEU A 57 20.71 -7.47 0.29
CA LEU A 57 20.48 -6.21 -0.40
C LEU A 57 18.98 -5.91 -0.48
N GLU A 58 18.60 -4.64 -0.39
CA GLU A 58 17.30 -4.16 -0.85
C GLU A 58 17.48 -3.53 -2.22
N THR A 59 16.63 -3.92 -3.17
CA THR A 59 16.41 -3.15 -4.39
C THR A 59 15.03 -2.52 -4.33
N GLN A 60 14.94 -1.24 -4.62
CA GLN A 60 13.70 -0.48 -4.69
C GLN A 60 13.61 0.26 -6.02
N ILE A 61 12.44 0.28 -6.63
CA ILE A 61 12.09 1.24 -7.67
C ILE A 61 10.91 2.11 -7.20
N GLN A 62 10.94 3.36 -7.64
CA GLN A 62 9.86 4.31 -7.43
C GLN A 62 9.68 5.16 -8.70
N ASN A 63 8.45 5.38 -9.12
CA ASN A 63 8.12 6.30 -10.23
C ASN A 63 7.67 7.68 -9.71
N ASP A 64 7.50 8.63 -10.63
CA ASP A 64 7.04 9.99 -10.29
C ASP A 64 5.59 10.03 -9.77
N ALA A 65 4.80 8.99 -10.02
CA ALA A 65 3.47 8.78 -9.46
C ALA A 65 3.51 8.13 -8.07
N TRP A 66 4.69 8.00 -7.46
CA TRP A 66 4.93 7.42 -6.13
C TRP A 66 4.66 5.92 -5.99
N GLY A 67 4.35 5.22 -7.08
CA GLY A 67 4.29 3.78 -7.07
C GLY A 67 5.65 3.21 -6.70
N ARG A 68 5.70 2.35 -5.68
CA ARG A 68 6.94 1.71 -5.20
C ARG A 68 6.84 0.19 -5.37
N ALA A 69 7.96 -0.41 -5.72
CA ALA A 69 8.16 -1.85 -5.63
C ALA A 69 9.56 -2.11 -5.06
N ALA A 70 9.69 -3.14 -4.24
CA ALA A 70 10.96 -3.49 -3.64
C ALA A 70 11.14 -5.01 -3.56
N SER A 71 12.40 -5.45 -3.47
CA SER A 71 12.76 -6.84 -3.24
C SER A 71 13.98 -6.91 -2.34
N LYS A 72 14.02 -7.92 -1.46
CA LYS A 72 15.21 -8.32 -0.74
C LYS A 72 15.94 -9.39 -1.54
N ILE A 73 17.23 -9.21 -1.75
CA ILE A 73 18.07 -10.13 -2.51
C ILE A 73 19.16 -10.63 -1.58
N THR A 74 19.27 -11.94 -1.42
CA THR A 74 20.36 -12.57 -0.67
C THR A 74 21.45 -12.98 -1.65
N ILE A 75 22.66 -12.49 -1.43
CA ILE A 75 23.86 -12.78 -2.21
C ILE A 75 24.77 -13.67 -1.39
N GLY A 76 25.09 -14.84 -1.93
CA GLY A 76 26.11 -15.73 -1.39
C GLY A 76 27.43 -15.57 -2.11
N PHE A 77 28.52 -15.80 -1.40
CA PHE A 77 29.88 -15.78 -1.94
C PHE A 77 30.46 -17.19 -1.78
N ASP A 78 31.10 -17.70 -2.82
CA ASP A 78 31.80 -18.98 -2.76
C ASP A 78 33.25 -18.82 -2.25
N GLN A 79 34.04 -19.91 -2.33
CA GLN A 79 35.43 -19.92 -1.87
C GLN A 79 36.36 -19.02 -2.69
N GLU A 80 35.99 -18.69 -3.93
CA GLU A 80 36.72 -17.78 -4.80
C GLU A 80 36.21 -16.32 -4.67
N ASN A 81 35.24 -16.10 -3.77
CA ASN A 81 34.48 -14.86 -3.59
C ASN A 81 33.61 -14.50 -4.81
N GLU A 82 33.23 -15.46 -5.64
CA GLU A 82 32.27 -15.24 -6.71
C GLU A 82 30.85 -15.08 -6.12
N ALA A 83 30.16 -14.02 -6.53
CA ALA A 83 28.89 -13.61 -5.96
C ALA A 83 27.71 -14.22 -6.76
N THR A 84 26.81 -14.91 -6.07
CA THR A 84 25.62 -15.54 -6.68
C THR A 84 24.35 -15.16 -5.93
N ILE A 85 23.25 -14.99 -6.68
CA ILE A 85 21.93 -14.75 -6.09
C ILE A 85 21.43 -16.07 -5.49
N ARG A 86 21.22 -16.07 -4.17
CA ARG A 86 20.69 -17.23 -3.43
C ARG A 86 19.18 -17.18 -3.29
N ASN A 87 18.64 -15.98 -3.08
CA ASN A 87 17.22 -15.77 -2.92
C ASN A 87 16.80 -14.38 -3.39
N VAL A 88 15.57 -14.27 -3.89
CA VAL A 88 14.90 -13.01 -4.23
C VAL A 88 13.51 -13.06 -3.62
N GLU A 89 13.30 -12.21 -2.61
CA GLU A 89 12.00 -12.07 -1.95
C GLU A 89 11.39 -10.73 -2.33
N GLN A 90 10.29 -10.76 -3.08
CA GLN A 90 9.57 -9.52 -3.39
C GLN A 90 8.91 -8.98 -2.12
N GLN A 91 9.17 -7.72 -1.80
CA GLN A 91 8.55 -7.09 -0.64
C GLN A 91 7.05 -6.99 -0.87
N LYS A 92 6.27 -7.31 0.17
CA LYS A 92 4.84 -7.10 0.17
C LYS A 92 4.57 -5.61 -0.03
N MET A 93 3.83 -5.30 -1.09
CA MET A 93 3.33 -3.95 -1.33
C MET A 93 2.51 -3.45 -0.13
N SER A 94 2.71 -2.19 0.20
CA SER A 94 2.01 -1.45 1.25
C SER A 94 0.60 -1.05 0.79
N ILE A 95 -0.19 -0.50 1.71
CA ILE A 95 -1.48 0.12 1.35
C ILE A 95 -1.31 1.26 0.34
N VAL A 96 -0.25 2.06 0.47
CA VAL A 96 0.02 3.18 -0.44
C VAL A 96 0.25 2.66 -1.86
N ASP A 97 0.99 1.56 -1.99
CA ASP A 97 1.29 0.96 -3.28
C ASP A 97 0.02 0.46 -3.98
N TYR A 98 -0.93 -0.14 -3.25
CA TYR A 98 -2.20 -0.58 -3.82
C TYR A 98 -3.18 0.58 -4.07
N PHE A 99 -3.19 1.58 -3.20
CA PHE A 99 -4.03 2.77 -3.37
C PHE A 99 -3.70 3.52 -4.66
N LEU A 100 -2.41 3.63 -5.00
CA LEU A 100 -1.97 4.28 -6.24
C LEU A 100 -2.36 3.52 -7.53
N LEU A 101 -2.88 2.30 -7.40
CA LEU A 101 -3.39 1.49 -8.51
C LEU A 101 -4.92 1.56 -8.65
N LEU A 102 -5.61 2.29 -7.78
CA LEU A 102 -7.04 2.51 -7.90
C LEU A 102 -7.37 3.31 -9.17
N PRO A 103 -8.51 3.03 -9.82
CA PRO A 103 -9.02 3.84 -10.93
C PRO A 103 -9.16 5.32 -10.53
N ALA A 104 -8.69 6.22 -11.40
CA ALA A 104 -8.67 7.65 -11.11
C ALA A 104 -10.06 8.30 -11.10
N ASP A 105 -11.02 7.69 -11.79
CA ASP A 105 -12.42 8.10 -11.90
C ASP A 105 -13.24 7.83 -10.63
N LEU A 106 -12.71 7.08 -9.67
CA LEU A 106 -13.29 6.93 -8.32
C LEU A 106 -13.21 8.21 -7.49
N PHE A 107 -12.39 9.16 -7.91
CA PHE A 107 -12.08 10.36 -7.16
C PHE A 107 -12.17 11.58 -8.08
N GLU A 108 -12.24 12.77 -7.47
CA GLU A 108 -12.15 14.05 -8.19
C GLU A 108 -10.73 14.40 -8.68
N GLY A 109 -9.80 13.43 -8.63
CA GLY A 109 -8.42 13.57 -9.07
C GLY A 109 -7.65 12.26 -8.90
N PRO A 110 -6.47 12.10 -9.54
CA PRO A 110 -5.74 10.84 -9.47
C PRO A 110 -5.33 10.50 -8.02
N PRO A 111 -5.25 9.21 -7.64
CA PRO A 111 -4.88 8.79 -6.28
C PRO A 111 -3.59 9.44 -5.77
N SER A 112 -2.62 9.74 -6.63
CA SER A 112 -1.37 10.40 -6.25
C SER A 112 -1.56 11.81 -5.65
N VAL A 113 -2.59 12.56 -6.09
CA VAL A 113 -2.92 13.88 -5.53
C VAL A 113 -3.49 13.72 -4.13
N TRP A 114 -4.40 12.76 -3.93
CA TRP A 114 -4.96 12.42 -2.64
C TRP A 114 -3.92 11.90 -1.65
N LEU A 115 -3.00 11.06 -2.12
CA LEU A 115 -1.88 10.59 -1.30
C LEU A 115 -1.02 11.76 -0.82
N ARG A 116 -0.71 12.70 -1.71
CA ARG A 116 0.03 13.91 -1.34
C ARG A 116 -0.72 14.71 -0.27
N HIS A 117 -2.03 14.90 -0.45
CA HIS A 117 -2.88 15.60 0.52
C HIS A 117 -2.88 14.90 1.88
N ALA A 118 -3.04 13.57 1.91
CA ALA A 118 -2.98 12.77 3.14
C ALA A 118 -1.62 12.86 3.83
N GLN A 119 -0.52 12.89 3.06
CA GLN A 119 0.84 13.01 3.57
C GLN A 119 1.14 14.39 4.16
N THR A 120 0.56 15.46 3.61
CA THR A 120 0.81 16.83 4.08
C THR A 120 -0.25 17.36 5.03
N GLY A 121 -1.32 16.60 5.29
CA GLY A 121 -2.48 17.09 6.03
C GLY A 121 -3.19 18.25 5.31
N GLY A 122 -3.12 18.28 3.98
CA GLY A 122 -3.67 19.36 3.15
C GLY A 122 -2.80 20.61 3.05
N HIS A 123 -1.64 20.65 3.70
CA HIS A 123 -0.72 21.76 3.58
C HIS A 123 0.04 21.74 2.24
N ILE A 124 0.23 22.93 1.67
CA ILE A 124 0.94 23.12 0.38
C ILE A 124 2.45 22.93 0.56
N TYR A 125 2.98 23.26 1.75
CA TYR A 125 4.40 23.22 2.07
C TYR A 125 4.75 22.05 3.00
N LEU A 126 5.80 21.30 2.63
CA LEU A 126 6.28 20.14 3.40
C LEU A 126 6.76 20.47 4.81
N CYS A 127 7.15 21.72 5.08
CA CYS A 127 7.61 22.15 6.40
C CYS A 127 6.47 22.36 7.42
N GLU A 128 5.22 22.39 6.96
CA GLU A 128 4.01 22.50 7.80
C GLU A 128 3.22 21.19 7.84
N ALA A 129 3.73 20.14 7.19
CA ALA A 129 3.04 18.85 7.11
C ALA A 129 2.90 18.23 8.50
N GLU A 130 1.67 17.83 8.84
CA GLU A 130 1.45 16.96 10.01
C GLU A 130 2.25 15.65 9.85
N ALA A 131 2.54 14.98 10.97
CA ALA A 131 3.24 13.71 10.92
C ALA A 131 2.47 12.72 10.03
N ARG A 132 3.13 12.22 8.98
CA ARG A 132 2.59 11.25 7.99
C ARG A 132 1.84 10.08 8.64
N GLU A 133 2.33 9.62 9.79
CA GLU A 133 1.76 8.53 10.57
C GLU A 133 0.34 8.81 11.08
N LYS A 134 -0.09 10.07 11.17
CA LYS A 134 -1.45 10.42 11.61
C LYS A 134 -2.49 9.92 10.61
N ASN A 135 -2.21 10.05 9.32
CA ASN A 135 -3.16 9.73 8.24
C ASN A 135 -2.82 8.43 7.51
N ILE A 136 -1.55 8.00 7.51
CA ILE A 136 -1.10 6.79 6.81
C ILE A 136 -0.40 5.86 7.81
N ASP A 137 -1.01 4.71 8.04
CA ASP A 137 -0.47 3.62 8.85
C ASP A 137 -0.13 2.43 7.93
N GLU A 138 1.03 2.49 7.26
CA GLU A 138 1.46 1.43 6.34
C GLU A 138 1.68 0.09 7.03
N LYS A 139 2.05 0.11 8.32
CA LYS A 139 2.30 -1.08 9.13
C LYS A 139 1.00 -1.88 9.31
N ASN A 140 -0.09 -1.20 9.61
CA ASN A 140 -1.39 -1.83 9.80
C ASN A 140 -2.28 -1.82 8.54
N GLY A 141 -1.80 -1.18 7.47
CA GLY A 141 -2.51 -1.12 6.20
C GLY A 141 -3.75 -0.24 6.27
N TYR A 142 -3.64 0.96 6.82
CA TYR A 142 -4.74 1.92 6.88
C TYR A 142 -4.32 3.30 6.37
N MET A 143 -5.24 3.99 5.72
CA MET A 143 -5.07 5.36 5.27
C MET A 143 -6.38 6.13 5.41
N SER A 144 -6.29 7.37 5.89
CA SER A 144 -7.39 8.34 5.93
C SER A 144 -7.03 9.54 5.06
N CYS A 145 -7.91 9.89 4.13
CA CYS A 145 -7.79 11.09 3.31
C CYS A 145 -8.86 12.09 3.76
N GLY A 146 -8.43 13.19 4.36
CA GLY A 146 -9.34 14.28 4.73
C GLY A 146 -9.90 14.96 3.48
N GLY A 147 -11.19 15.29 3.54
CA GLY A 147 -11.82 16.19 2.59
C GLY A 147 -11.41 17.64 2.84
N ASP A 148 -11.55 18.49 1.83
CA ASP A 148 -11.25 19.92 1.91
C ASP A 148 -12.51 20.80 2.11
N GLY A 149 -13.67 20.15 2.34
CA GLY A 149 -14.97 20.80 2.49
C GLY A 149 -15.75 20.94 1.17
N ALA A 150 -15.09 20.80 0.02
CA ALA A 150 -15.74 20.59 -1.27
C ALA A 150 -15.78 19.10 -1.63
N GLN A 151 -14.72 18.36 -1.27
CA GLN A 151 -14.57 16.93 -1.56
C GLN A 151 -14.76 16.12 -0.28
N SER A 152 -15.50 15.01 -0.35
CA SER A 152 -15.75 14.14 0.80
C SER A 152 -14.49 13.39 1.25
N SER A 153 -14.31 13.26 2.56
CA SER A 153 -13.25 12.40 3.12
C SER A 153 -13.51 10.92 2.84
N PHE A 154 -12.44 10.14 2.77
CA PHE A 154 -12.53 8.69 2.64
C PHE A 154 -11.44 7.97 3.42
N ASP A 155 -11.76 6.75 3.82
CA ASP A 155 -10.85 5.83 4.48
C ASP A 155 -10.53 4.65 3.56
N VAL A 156 -9.32 4.11 3.72
CA VAL A 156 -8.85 2.94 3.00
C VAL A 156 -8.23 1.95 3.99
N ALA A 157 -8.57 0.67 3.85
CA ALA A 157 -7.95 -0.41 4.62
C ALA A 157 -7.52 -1.58 3.74
N LEU A 158 -6.33 -2.12 4.00
CA LEU A 158 -5.75 -3.24 3.28
C LEU A 158 -5.93 -4.53 4.07
N PHE A 159 -6.76 -5.41 3.53
CA PHE A 159 -6.89 -6.79 3.95
C PHE A 159 -6.00 -7.68 3.07
N ARG A 160 -5.74 -8.90 3.55
CA ARG A 160 -5.01 -9.91 2.79
C ARG A 160 -5.73 -11.24 2.83
N HIS A 161 -5.83 -11.87 1.68
CA HIS A 161 -6.24 -13.26 1.60
C HIS A 161 -5.19 -14.16 2.26
N ARG A 162 -5.55 -15.41 2.59
CA ARG A 162 -4.62 -16.39 3.19
C ARG A 162 -3.41 -16.66 2.31
N ASP A 163 -3.59 -16.59 0.99
CA ASP A 163 -2.54 -16.74 -0.03
C ASP A 163 -1.67 -15.47 -0.20
N GLY A 164 -1.98 -14.38 0.51
CA GLY A 164 -1.24 -13.13 0.49
C GLY A 164 -1.75 -12.10 -0.52
N ARG A 165 -2.72 -12.43 -1.37
CA ARG A 165 -3.32 -11.47 -2.31
C ARG A 165 -3.97 -10.29 -1.56
N PRO A 166 -3.88 -9.06 -2.10
CA PRO A 166 -4.46 -7.88 -1.47
C PRO A 166 -5.98 -7.82 -1.69
N LEU A 167 -6.69 -7.33 -0.68
CA LEU A 167 -8.07 -6.87 -0.80
C LEU A 167 -8.14 -5.47 -0.20
N LEU A 168 -8.38 -4.47 -1.02
CA LEU A 168 -8.45 -3.08 -0.56
C LEU A 168 -9.91 -2.69 -0.34
N ALA A 169 -10.24 -2.20 0.84
CA ALA A 169 -11.54 -1.60 1.14
C ALA A 169 -11.42 -0.08 1.05
N LEU A 170 -12.35 0.54 0.34
CA LEU A 170 -12.46 2.00 0.19
C LEU A 170 -13.83 2.42 0.73
N CYS A 171 -13.82 3.31 1.72
CA CYS A 171 -15.03 3.82 2.36
C CYS A 171 -15.14 5.33 2.13
N HIS A 172 -16.13 5.76 1.35
CA HIS A 172 -16.46 7.16 1.17
C HIS A 172 -17.52 7.60 2.17
N ALA A 173 -17.36 8.78 2.74
CA ALA A 173 -18.52 9.50 3.27
C ALA A 173 -19.35 9.98 2.07
N GLY A 174 -20.62 9.61 2.04
CA GLY A 174 -21.59 10.11 1.09
C GLY A 174 -22.13 11.46 1.51
N GLU A 175 -22.55 12.25 0.52
CA GLU A 175 -23.29 13.49 0.77
C GLU A 175 -24.71 13.16 1.29
N PRO A 176 -25.27 13.98 2.18
CA PRO A 176 -26.66 13.82 2.60
C PRO A 176 -27.59 14.01 1.40
N GLU A 177 -28.34 12.97 1.03
CA GLU A 177 -29.45 13.14 0.09
C GLU A 177 -30.50 14.07 0.71
N VAL A 178 -30.93 15.04 -0.11
CA VAL A 178 -31.62 16.29 0.22
C VAL A 178 -32.96 16.12 0.99
N GLU A 179 -33.45 14.89 1.17
CA GLU A 179 -34.76 14.63 1.80
C GLU A 179 -34.71 14.35 3.30
N GLU A 180 -33.54 14.14 3.90
CA GLU A 180 -33.39 14.07 5.36
C GLU A 180 -32.08 14.72 5.80
N GLU A 181 -32.18 15.91 6.41
CA GLU A 181 -31.12 16.82 6.90
C GLU A 181 -30.05 16.20 7.82
N ASN A 182 -30.04 14.87 8.05
CA ASN A 182 -29.09 14.15 8.89
C ASN A 182 -28.72 12.75 8.35
N SER A 183 -28.89 12.51 7.05
CA SER A 183 -28.48 11.25 6.41
C SER A 183 -27.00 11.26 6.08
N VAL A 184 -26.16 10.55 6.85
CA VAL A 184 -24.78 10.26 6.44
C VAL A 184 -24.80 8.88 5.82
N TYR A 185 -24.75 8.84 4.49
CA TYR A 185 -24.47 7.61 3.77
C TYR A 185 -22.97 7.36 3.81
N SER A 186 -22.56 6.09 3.86
CA SER A 186 -21.19 5.74 3.54
C SER A 186 -21.19 4.60 2.54
N TYR A 187 -20.36 4.74 1.52
CA TYR A 187 -20.26 3.76 0.44
C TYR A 187 -18.98 2.97 0.66
N LEU A 188 -19.13 1.65 0.76
CA LEU A 188 -18.02 0.73 0.95
C LEU A 188 -17.85 -0.12 -0.31
N SER A 189 -16.74 0.10 -1.00
CA SER A 189 -16.33 -0.67 -2.16
C SER A 189 -15.08 -1.49 -1.82
N PHE A 190 -14.93 -2.62 -2.51
CA PHE A 190 -13.79 -3.52 -2.35
C PHE A 190 -13.08 -3.67 -3.67
N PHE A 191 -11.76 -3.80 -3.64
CA PHE A 191 -10.94 -3.92 -4.83
C PHE A 191 -9.92 -5.04 -4.70
N GLU A 192 -9.74 -5.81 -5.77
CA GLU A 192 -8.69 -6.81 -5.90
C GLU A 192 -7.69 -6.42 -6.99
N LEU A 193 -6.44 -6.87 -6.83
CA LEU A 193 -5.42 -6.68 -7.85
C LEU A 193 -5.66 -7.64 -9.03
N GLY A 194 -5.98 -7.09 -10.19
CA GLY A 194 -6.16 -7.83 -11.42
C GLY A 194 -4.84 -8.27 -12.05
N ALA A 195 -4.92 -9.21 -13.00
CA ALA A 195 -3.76 -9.69 -13.77
C ALA A 195 -3.13 -8.59 -14.65
N ASP A 196 -3.86 -7.51 -14.93
CA ASP A 196 -3.35 -6.33 -15.63
C ASP A 196 -2.55 -5.38 -14.72
N GLY A 197 -2.42 -5.71 -13.43
CA GLY A 197 -1.69 -4.93 -12.44
C GLY A 197 -2.44 -3.69 -11.96
N LYS A 198 -3.76 -3.61 -12.17
CA LYS A 198 -4.64 -2.56 -11.64
C LYS A 198 -5.57 -3.10 -10.57
N MET A 199 -6.08 -2.21 -9.71
CA MET A 199 -7.13 -2.58 -8.77
C MET A 199 -8.47 -2.52 -9.50
N HIS A 200 -9.25 -3.60 -9.42
CA HIS A 200 -10.59 -3.70 -9.98
C HIS A 200 -11.61 -3.82 -8.86
N GLU A 201 -12.72 -3.11 -9.00
CA GLU A 201 -13.81 -3.22 -8.04
C GLU A 201 -14.38 -4.64 -8.06
N VAL A 202 -14.65 -5.17 -6.87
CA VAL A 202 -15.29 -6.46 -6.69
C VAL A 202 -16.79 -6.27 -6.86
N GLU A 203 -17.34 -6.82 -7.95
CA GLU A 203 -18.75 -6.66 -8.28
C GLU A 203 -19.69 -7.49 -7.40
N HIS A 204 -19.18 -8.53 -6.73
CA HIS A 204 -19.99 -9.37 -5.85
C HIS A 204 -20.00 -8.86 -4.40
N PRO A 205 -21.10 -9.05 -3.66
CA PRO A 205 -21.17 -8.65 -2.26
C PRO A 205 -20.06 -9.30 -1.42
N MET A 206 -19.28 -8.47 -0.71
CA MET A 206 -18.20 -8.92 0.19
C MET A 206 -18.65 -9.03 1.66
N LEU A 207 -19.73 -8.36 2.04
CA LEU A 207 -20.31 -8.47 3.38
C LEU A 207 -21.49 -9.47 3.38
N PRO A 208 -21.60 -10.36 4.40
CA PRO A 208 -22.61 -11.44 4.45
C PRO A 208 -24.06 -10.98 4.39
N LYS A 209 -24.35 -9.76 4.83
CA LYS A 209 -25.68 -9.16 4.82
C LYS A 209 -25.63 -7.87 4.03
N ALA A 210 -26.64 -7.66 3.18
CA ALA A 210 -26.90 -6.35 2.62
C ALA A 210 -27.17 -5.38 3.77
N VAL A 211 -26.18 -4.54 4.08
CA VAL A 211 -26.34 -3.42 5.01
C VAL A 211 -27.23 -2.42 4.29
N ARG A 212 -28.53 -2.41 4.60
CA ARG A 212 -29.51 -1.53 3.98
C ARG A 212 -29.72 -0.27 4.83
N GLY A 213 -29.87 0.87 4.16
CA GLY A 213 -30.20 2.16 4.78
C GLY A 213 -28.98 2.95 5.27
N ASN A 214 -29.26 4.10 5.89
CA ASN A 214 -28.28 5.02 6.49
C ASN A 214 -27.37 4.30 7.51
N SER A 215 -26.18 3.89 7.05
CA SER A 215 -25.17 3.19 7.86
C SER A 215 -23.80 3.83 7.65
N GLU A 216 -23.03 3.88 8.74
CA GLU A 216 -21.65 4.36 8.77
C GLU A 216 -20.71 3.16 8.85
N PHE A 217 -19.91 2.93 7.81
CA PHE A 217 -18.84 1.95 7.82
C PHE A 217 -17.59 2.56 8.45
N VAL A 218 -16.99 1.84 9.40
CA VAL A 218 -15.71 2.22 10.02
C VAL A 218 -14.69 1.16 9.68
N LEU A 219 -13.71 1.53 8.86
CA LEU A 219 -12.61 0.66 8.49
C LEU A 219 -11.61 0.51 9.65
N PRO A 220 -11.02 -0.68 9.84
CA PRO A 220 -10.07 -0.90 10.92
C PRO A 220 -8.73 -0.22 10.61
N ARG A 221 -8.32 0.72 11.47
CA ARG A 221 -6.92 1.15 11.52
C ARG A 221 -5.99 0.06 12.04
N GLN A 222 -6.51 -0.77 12.94
CA GLN A 222 -5.83 -1.95 13.48
C GLN A 222 -6.80 -3.14 13.52
N GLY A 223 -6.28 -4.33 13.28
CA GLY A 223 -7.09 -5.55 13.24
C GLY A 223 -7.72 -5.76 11.87
N ARG A 224 -8.84 -6.48 11.83
CA ARG A 224 -9.47 -6.98 10.58
C ARG A 224 -10.98 -6.84 10.58
N THR A 225 -11.50 -5.98 11.45
CA THR A 225 -12.94 -5.88 11.72
C THR A 225 -13.46 -4.55 11.19
N ILE A 226 -14.37 -4.61 10.22
CA ILE A 226 -15.16 -3.46 9.78
C ILE A 226 -16.35 -3.34 10.73
N LEU A 227 -16.58 -2.14 11.27
CA LEU A 227 -17.76 -1.86 12.08
C LEU A 227 -18.82 -1.19 11.21
N VAL A 228 -20.06 -1.56 11.43
CA VAL A 228 -21.21 -0.83 10.90
C VAL A 228 -21.90 -0.13 12.05
N ARG A 229 -22.07 1.18 11.96
CA ARG A 229 -22.66 2.01 13.01
C ARG A 229 -23.91 2.72 12.49
N SER A 230 -24.83 2.97 13.42
CA SER A 230 -25.92 3.91 13.20
C SER A 230 -25.34 5.32 13.08
N PRO A 231 -25.59 6.07 11.98
CA PRO A 231 -25.02 7.40 11.81
C PRO A 231 -25.41 8.38 12.92
N LYS A 232 -26.66 8.31 13.38
CA LYS A 232 -27.22 9.18 14.43
C LYS A 232 -26.75 8.80 15.83
N SER A 233 -26.90 7.53 16.22
CA SER A 233 -26.62 7.09 17.60
C SER A 233 -25.17 6.66 17.83
N LYS A 234 -24.39 6.49 16.76
CA LYS A 234 -23.04 5.90 16.75
C LYS A 234 -22.95 4.49 17.37
N LYS A 235 -24.08 3.87 17.68
CA LYS A 235 -24.16 2.49 18.16
C LYS A 235 -23.68 1.53 17.08
N VAL A 236 -22.84 0.58 17.46
CA VAL A 236 -22.43 -0.54 16.59
C VAL A 236 -23.64 -1.42 16.33
N LEU A 237 -23.99 -1.57 15.06
CA LEU A 237 -25.07 -2.42 14.56
C LEU A 237 -24.52 -3.80 14.17
N HIS A 238 -23.38 -3.82 13.46
CA HIS A 238 -22.73 -5.04 13.00
C HIS A 238 -21.22 -4.95 13.13
N LYS A 239 -20.57 -6.10 13.24
CA LYS A 239 -19.11 -6.25 13.18
C LYS A 239 -18.78 -7.34 12.17
N PHE A 240 -17.96 -7.02 11.20
CA PHE A 240 -17.56 -7.94 10.15
C PHE A 240 -16.06 -8.16 10.20
N THR A 241 -15.62 -9.36 10.55
CA THR A 241 -14.20 -9.70 10.70
C THR A 241 -13.72 -10.54 9.52
N TRP A 242 -12.63 -10.09 8.88
CA TRP A 242 -12.01 -10.79 7.77
C TRP A 242 -11.19 -12.01 8.24
N ASN A 243 -11.52 -13.20 7.74
CA ASN A 243 -10.86 -14.45 8.12
C ASN A 243 -9.75 -14.92 7.14
N GLY A 244 -9.44 -14.09 6.12
CA GLY A 244 -8.51 -14.42 5.04
C GLY A 244 -9.17 -14.92 3.75
N GLU A 245 -10.49 -15.10 3.72
CA GLU A 245 -11.24 -15.53 2.54
C GLU A 245 -12.54 -14.74 2.37
N GLN A 246 -13.25 -14.46 3.48
CA GLN A 246 -14.48 -13.70 3.49
C GLN A 246 -14.66 -12.95 4.82
N PHE A 247 -15.55 -11.96 4.84
CA PHE A 247 -16.01 -11.33 6.07
C PHE A 247 -17.04 -12.21 6.78
N GLN A 248 -16.90 -12.35 8.10
CA GLN A 248 -17.86 -13.05 8.95
C GLN A 248 -18.46 -12.07 9.94
N GLU A 249 -19.78 -12.14 10.12
CA GLU A 249 -20.46 -11.34 11.14
C GLU A 249 -20.18 -11.93 12.52
N GLU A 250 -19.70 -11.10 13.44
CA GLU A 250 -19.59 -11.49 14.86
C GLU A 250 -20.98 -11.46 15.50
N SER A 251 -21.26 -12.47 16.32
CA SER A 251 -22.51 -12.60 17.09
C SER A 251 -22.55 -11.68 18.30
#